data_AF-A0A7X0LPK0-F1
#
_entry.id   AF-A0A7X0LPK0-F1
#
_cell.length_a   1.000
_cell.length_b   1.000
_cell.length_c   1.000
_cell.angle_alpha   90.00
_cell.angle_beta   90.00
_cell.angle_gamma   90.00
#
_symmetry.space_group_name_H-M   'P 1'
#
loop_
_entity.id
_entity.type
_entity.pdbx_description
1 polymer ?
#
loop_
_entity_poly.entity_id
_entity_poly.type
_entity_poly.pdbx_seq_one_letter_code
_entity_poly.pdbx_strand_id
1 'polypeptide(L)'
;MSRSRIRAHTLPHARHDGATYGTRYEAEFAALAASHRGRPTTDIVPLLRRAADRALLGFAPADLQEQAQAISSGAPCRLRITLP
;
A
#
# COMPACT_ATOMS: atom_id res chain seq x y z
N MET A 1 -23.82 -1.64 -38.28
CA MET A 1 -25.19 -1.67 -37.70
C MET A 1 -25.44 -3.06 -37.14
N SER A 2 -25.96 -3.14 -35.89
CA SER A 2 -26.71 -4.23 -35.21
C SER A 2 -26.39 -5.71 -35.49
N ARG A 3 -26.47 -6.69 -34.57
CA ARG A 3 -26.66 -6.87 -33.11
C ARG A 3 -26.66 -8.41 -32.99
N SER A 4 -25.97 -9.02 -32.02
CA SER A 4 -26.42 -10.31 -31.46
C SER A 4 -25.82 -10.60 -30.09
N ARG A 5 -26.70 -11.14 -29.24
CA ARG A 5 -26.55 -11.41 -27.81
C ARG A 5 -25.56 -12.56 -27.60
N ILE A 6 -24.62 -12.37 -26.67
CA ILE A 6 -23.99 -13.48 -25.96
C ILE A 6 -24.32 -13.28 -24.49
N ARG A 7 -25.21 -14.15 -23.99
CA ARG A 7 -25.42 -14.33 -22.56
C ARG A 7 -24.19 -15.10 -22.06
N ALA A 8 -23.14 -14.36 -21.70
CA ALA A 8 -22.03 -14.94 -20.98
C ALA A 8 -22.47 -15.13 -19.53
N HIS A 9 -22.32 -16.35 -19.01
CA HIS A 9 -22.42 -16.62 -17.60
C HIS A 9 -21.27 -15.86 -16.92
N THR A 10 -21.52 -14.63 -16.49
CA THR A 10 -20.55 -13.85 -15.75
C THR A 10 -20.47 -14.47 -14.35
N LEU A 11 -19.52 -15.40 -14.18
CA LEU A 11 -18.96 -15.69 -12.88
C LEU A 11 -18.66 -14.33 -12.22
N PRO A 12 -19.12 -14.07 -10.99
CA PRO A 12 -18.72 -12.87 -10.30
C PRO A 12 -17.21 -12.97 -10.10
N HIS A 13 -16.43 -12.29 -10.93
CA HIS A 13 -15.06 -11.96 -10.57
C HIS A 13 -15.19 -11.11 -9.31
N ALA A 14 -14.95 -11.73 -8.17
CA ALA A 14 -14.84 -11.07 -6.90
C ALA A 14 -13.73 -10.01 -7.05
N ARG A 15 -14.15 -8.77 -7.28
CA ARG A 15 -13.31 -7.57 -7.22
C ARG A 15 -13.05 -7.25 -5.74
N HIS A 16 -12.55 -8.24 -5.01
CA HIS A 16 -12.37 -8.18 -3.57
C HIS A 16 -10.87 -8.09 -3.25
N ASP A 17 -10.58 -7.16 -2.35
CA ASP A 17 -9.44 -7.13 -1.42
C ASP A 17 -8.23 -6.24 -1.74
N GLY A 18 -7.82 -6.03 -3.00
CA GLY A 18 -6.65 -5.17 -3.29
C GLY A 18 -6.79 -3.72 -2.79
N ALA A 19 -7.98 -3.14 -2.92
CA ALA A 19 -8.26 -1.78 -2.43
C ALA A 19 -8.39 -1.70 -0.90
N THR A 20 -8.93 -2.75 -0.27
CA THR A 20 -9.11 -2.82 1.19
C THR A 20 -7.78 -3.01 1.93
N TYR A 21 -6.84 -3.73 1.32
CA TYR A 21 -5.49 -3.88 1.86
C TYR A 21 -4.66 -2.59 1.72
N GLY A 22 -4.78 -1.91 0.57
CA GLY A 22 -4.16 -0.59 0.35
C GLY A 22 -4.59 0.44 1.40
N THR A 23 -5.88 0.52 1.73
CA THR A 23 -6.39 1.51 2.71
C THR A 23 -5.90 1.27 4.14
N ARG A 24 -5.66 0.01 4.54
CA ARG A 24 -5.07 -0.30 5.86
C ARG A 24 -3.61 0.17 5.95
N TYR A 25 -2.83 -0.07 4.90
CA TYR A 25 -1.45 0.39 4.86
C TYR A 25 -1.35 1.91 4.86
N GLU A 26 -2.20 2.59 4.10
CA GLU A 26 -2.26 4.06 4.06
C GLU A 26 -2.58 4.68 5.42
N ALA A 27 -3.52 4.10 6.18
CA ALA A 27 -3.86 4.57 7.52
C ALA A 27 -2.68 4.44 8.50
N GLU A 28 -1.99 3.30 8.48
CA GLU A 28 -0.79 3.07 9.30
C GLU A 28 0.36 3.98 8.89
N PHE A 29 0.56 4.17 7.58
CA PHE A 29 1.54 5.13 7.06
C PHE A 29 1.26 6.55 7.56
N ALA A 30 0.00 7.01 7.51
CA ALA A 30 -0.39 8.32 8.01
C ALA A 30 -0.14 8.47 9.53
N ALA A 31 -0.44 7.43 10.31
CA ALA A 31 -0.17 7.43 11.75
C ALA A 31 1.34 7.49 12.05
N LEU A 32 2.17 6.77 11.31
CA LEU A 32 3.63 6.84 11.42
C LEU A 32 4.16 8.21 10.99
N ALA A 33 3.66 8.78 9.90
CA ALA A 33 4.02 10.12 9.42
C ALA A 33 3.73 11.20 10.47
N ALA A 34 2.61 11.08 11.21
CA ALA A 34 2.24 12.02 12.27
C ALA A 34 3.15 11.93 13.51
N SER A 35 3.66 10.74 13.83
CA SER A 35 4.33 10.46 15.12
C SER A 35 5.86 10.27 15.03
N HIS A 36 6.40 9.95 13.85
CA HIS A 36 7.80 9.57 13.66
C HIS A 36 8.59 10.54 12.77
N ARG A 37 8.05 11.73 12.50
CA ARG A 37 8.81 12.79 11.82
C ARG A 37 10.09 13.13 12.60
N GLY A 38 11.20 13.29 11.90
CA GLY A 38 12.53 13.53 12.48
C GLY A 38 13.20 12.31 13.11
N ARG A 39 12.56 11.13 13.14
CA ARG A 39 13.18 9.90 13.63
C ARG A 39 14.11 9.28 12.57
N PRO A 40 15.15 8.53 12.96
CA PRO A 40 16.01 7.79 12.04
C PRO A 40 15.21 6.83 11.17
N THR A 41 15.59 6.70 9.90
CA THR A 41 14.94 5.75 8.98
C THR A 41 15.09 4.30 9.43
N THR A 42 16.18 3.97 10.11
CA THR A 42 16.44 2.66 10.72
C THR A 42 15.37 2.25 11.74
N ASP A 43 14.73 3.23 12.38
CA ASP A 43 13.68 3.00 13.38
C ASP A 43 12.29 2.88 12.72
N ILE A 44 12.11 3.53 11.57
CA ILE A 44 10.83 3.62 10.85
C ILE A 44 10.63 2.42 9.91
N VAL A 45 11.68 1.94 9.22
CA VAL A 45 11.60 0.84 8.25
C VAL A 45 10.99 -0.44 8.85
N PRO A 46 11.38 -0.90 10.06
CA PRO A 46 10.76 -2.09 10.66
C PRO A 46 9.26 -1.91 10.94
N LEU A 47 8.81 -0.69 11.23
CA LEU A 47 7.39 -0.38 11.47
C LEU A 47 6.59 -0.45 10.17
N LEU A 48 7.13 0.12 9.09
CA LEU A 48 6.52 0.03 7.76
C LEU A 48 6.46 -1.41 7.26
N ARG A 49 7.52 -2.22 7.48
CA ARG A 49 7.50 -3.65 7.15
C ARG A 49 6.34 -4.36 7.86
N ARG A 50 6.18 -4.15 9.17
CA ARG A 50 5.08 -4.75 9.94
C ARG A 50 3.70 -4.29 9.44
N ALA A 51 3.56 -3.02 9.07
CA ALA A 51 2.32 -2.50 8.50
C ALA A 51 2.01 -3.16 7.16
N ALA A 52 3.02 -3.35 6.31
CA ALA A 52 2.90 -4.04 5.03
C ALA A 52 2.51 -5.51 5.21
N ASP A 53 3.16 -6.21 6.15
CA ASP A 53 2.85 -7.61 6.47
C ASP A 53 1.40 -7.76 6.95
N ARG A 54 0.92 -6.86 7.83
CA ARG A 54 -0.49 -6.82 8.27
C ARG A 54 -1.47 -6.54 7.15
N ALA A 55 -1.05 -5.76 6.15
CA ALA A 55 -1.82 -5.44 4.97
C ALA A 55 -1.66 -6.49 3.85
N LEU A 56 -0.86 -7.55 4.05
CA LEU A 56 -0.52 -8.54 3.02
C LEU A 56 0.07 -7.90 1.75
N LEU A 57 0.80 -6.78 1.91
CA LEU A 57 1.45 -6.07 0.81
C LEU A 57 2.94 -6.40 0.74
N GLY A 58 3.42 -6.74 -0.45
CA GLY A 58 4.84 -6.92 -0.73
C GLY A 58 5.48 -5.60 -1.15
N PHE A 59 6.35 -5.04 -0.31
CA PHE A 59 7.24 -3.93 -0.69
C PHE A 59 8.69 -4.38 -0.78
N ALA A 60 9.39 -3.91 -1.81
CA ALA A 60 10.82 -4.09 -1.87
C ALA A 60 11.49 -3.32 -0.71
N PRO A 61 12.66 -3.76 -0.21
CA PRO A 61 13.39 -3.04 0.83
C PRO A 61 13.67 -1.58 0.47
N ALA A 62 13.96 -1.29 -0.81
CA ALA A 62 14.19 0.06 -1.30
C ALA A 62 12.93 0.95 -1.18
N ASP A 63 11.75 0.41 -1.45
CA ASP A 63 10.48 1.15 -1.33
C ASP A 63 10.20 1.51 0.14
N LEU A 64 10.46 0.59 1.06
CA LEU A 64 10.31 0.86 2.49
C LEU A 64 11.32 1.92 2.98
N GLN A 65 12.54 1.91 2.44
CA GLN A 65 13.55 2.92 2.77
C GLN A 65 13.14 4.30 2.26
N GLU A 66 12.62 4.41 1.04
CA GLU A 66 12.11 5.66 0.48
C GLU A 66 10.95 6.20 1.33
N GLN A 67 10.02 5.32 1.72
CA GLN A 67 8.88 5.69 2.56
C GLN A 67 9.30 6.13 3.97
N ALA A 68 10.29 5.44 4.57
CA ALA A 68 10.84 5.84 5.86
C ALA A 68 11.54 7.21 5.77
N GLN A 69 12.26 7.47 4.67
CA GLN A 69 12.88 8.77 4.44
C GLN A 69 11.83 9.88 4.29
N ALA A 70 10.72 9.59 3.60
CA ALA A 70 9.62 10.53 3.46
C ALA A 70 8.94 10.84 4.80
N ILE A 71 8.70 9.84 5.66
CA ILE A 71 8.20 10.04 7.02
C ILE A 71 9.20 10.87 7.86
N SER A 72 10.47 10.48 7.84
CA SER A 72 11.53 11.12 8.62
C SER A 72 11.68 12.61 8.25
N SER A 73 11.78 12.91 6.96
CA SER A 73 11.88 14.30 6.46
C SER A 73 10.54 15.05 6.44
N GLY A 74 9.43 14.32 6.49
CA GLY A 74 8.10 14.86 6.26
C GLY A 74 7.85 15.30 4.83
N ALA A 75 8.60 14.76 3.87
CA ALA A 75 8.39 14.97 2.45
C ALA A 75 7.17 14.15 1.97
N PRO A 76 6.49 14.59 0.90
CA PRO A 76 5.47 13.76 0.25
C PRO A 76 6.09 12.48 -0.32
N CYS A 77 5.46 11.33 -0.07
CA CYS A 77 5.85 10.04 -0.64
C CYS A 77 4.82 9.56 -1.66
N ARG A 78 5.27 8.93 -2.75
CA ARG A 78 4.38 8.13 -3.61
C ARG A 78 4.43 6.68 -3.17
N LEU A 79 3.30 6.11 -2.75
CA LEU A 79 3.20 4.69 -2.44
C LEU A 79 3.13 3.88 -3.73
N ARG A 80 4.12 3.01 -3.95
CA ARG A 80 4.14 2.07 -5.08
C ARG A 80 3.84 0.67 -4.55
N ILE A 81 2.57 0.28 -4.61
CA ILE A 81 2.13 -1.03 -4.15
C ILE A 81 2.34 -2.03 -5.30
N THR A 82 3.16 -3.06 -5.06
CA THR A 82 3.22 -4.22 -5.95
C THR A 82 2.23 -5.25 -5.43
N LEU A 83 1.16 -5.50 -6.18
CA LEU A 83 0.26 -6.62 -5.90
C LEU A 83 0.92 -7.91 -6.41
N PRO A 84 0.81 -9.04 -5.67
CA PRO A 84 1.25 -10.35 -6.16
C PRO A 84 0.46 -10.80 -7.40
#